data_AF-A0A8B7Q9M5-F1
#
_entry.id   AF-A0A8B7Q9M5-F1
#
_cell.length_a   1.000
_cell.length_b   1.000
_cell.length_c   1.000
_cell.angle_alpha   90.00
_cell.angle_beta   90.00
_cell.angle_gamma   90.00
#
_symmetry.space_group_name_H-M   'P 1'
#
loop_
_entity.id
_entity.type
_entity.pdbx_description
1 polymer ?
#
loop_
_entity_poly.entity_id
_entity_poly.type
_entity_poly.pdbx_seq_one_letter_code
_entity_poly.pdbx_strand_id
1 'polypeptide(L)'
;MPSSALLCCLVFLAGVGASRDQGTPSENSCIYFPEGLPIMLRELREAFNRVKIFFQAKDQLDNMLLSTSLLEDFTGYLGCQALSEMIQFYLEEVMPKAESQGPDIKEHVNSLGEKLKTLRLRLRRCHRFLPCENKSAAVEQVKSAFIQLQDKGVYKAMSEFDIFINYIEDYLTMRMKN
;
A
#
# COMPACT_ATOMS: atom_id res chain seq x y z
N MET A 1 -23.93 -26.69 71.48
CA MET A 1 -23.51 -27.91 70.74
C MET A 1 -24.76 -28.54 70.14
N PRO A 2 -24.79 -29.05 68.89
CA PRO A 2 -23.81 -29.07 67.78
C PRO A 2 -24.22 -28.11 66.63
N SER A 3 -23.31 -27.60 65.77
CA SER A 3 -22.68 -28.23 64.57
C SER A 3 -23.69 -28.45 63.43
N SER A 4 -23.42 -28.31 62.12
CA SER A 4 -22.38 -27.74 61.26
C SER A 4 -22.89 -28.06 59.85
N ALA A 5 -22.90 -27.11 58.91
CA ALA A 5 -22.82 -27.46 57.48
C ALA A 5 -22.40 -26.24 56.65
N LEU A 6 -21.20 -26.34 56.10
CA LEU A 6 -20.59 -25.42 55.15
C LEU A 6 -21.40 -25.36 53.84
N LEU A 7 -21.62 -24.14 53.34
CA LEU A 7 -21.69 -23.82 51.91
C LEU A 7 -20.91 -22.49 51.76
N CYS A 8 -19.64 -22.50 51.34
CA CYS A 8 -19.13 -22.60 49.96
C CYS A 8 -19.86 -21.66 48.99
N CYS A 9 -19.06 -20.92 48.20
CA CYS A 9 -19.40 -19.97 47.11
C CYS A 9 -19.44 -18.48 47.57
N LEU A 10 -18.70 -17.50 47.04
CA LEU A 10 -18.02 -17.36 45.74
C LEU A 10 -17.01 -16.17 45.77
N VAL A 11 -15.88 -16.41 45.09
CA VAL A 11 -15.11 -15.48 44.24
C VAL A 11 -14.29 -14.38 44.93
N PHE A 12 -13.00 -14.69 45.09
CA PHE A 12 -11.93 -13.70 45.03
C PHE A 12 -12.00 -12.94 43.70
N LEU A 13 -12.32 -11.65 43.75
CA LEU A 13 -11.97 -10.72 42.67
C LEU A 13 -10.45 -10.53 42.69
N ALA A 14 -9.73 -11.49 42.11
CA ALA A 14 -8.38 -11.25 41.66
C ALA A 14 -8.46 -10.14 40.61
N GLY A 15 -7.91 -8.97 40.94
CA GLY A 15 -7.75 -7.88 39.99
C GLY A 15 -7.09 -8.41 38.74
N VAL A 16 -7.86 -8.44 37.65
CA VAL A 16 -7.33 -8.71 36.32
C VAL A 16 -6.33 -7.60 36.08
N GLY A 17 -5.05 -7.97 36.08
CA GLY A 17 -3.99 -7.08 35.65
C GLY A 17 -4.41 -6.51 34.31
N ALA A 18 -4.55 -5.20 34.25
CA ALA A 18 -4.58 -4.52 32.98
C ALA A 18 -3.24 -4.82 32.32
N SER A 19 -3.21 -5.85 31.48
CA SER A 19 -2.21 -5.99 30.44
C SER A 19 -2.30 -4.69 29.65
N ARG A 20 -1.42 -3.75 29.98
CA ARG A 20 -1.07 -2.66 29.10
C ARG A 20 -0.50 -3.33 27.86
N ASP A 21 -1.38 -3.62 26.93
CA ASP A 21 -1.03 -3.89 25.57
C ASP A 21 -0.09 -2.75 25.16
N GLN A 22 1.18 -3.06 24.96
CA GLN A 22 2.19 -2.10 24.51
C GLN A 22 1.94 -1.82 23.03
N GLY A 23 0.76 -1.30 22.72
CA GLY A 23 0.38 -0.79 21.42
C GLY A 23 0.66 0.70 21.34
N THR A 24 1.92 1.11 21.26
CA THR A 24 2.24 2.45 20.72
C THR A 24 3.33 2.40 19.64
N PRO A 25 3.02 1.90 18.42
CA PRO A 25 3.78 2.28 17.23
C PRO A 25 3.15 3.53 16.62
N SER A 26 3.24 4.69 17.28
CA SER A 26 2.48 5.87 16.79
C SER A 26 3.14 7.25 16.94
N GLU A 27 3.95 7.52 17.95
CA GLU A 27 4.39 8.91 18.19
C GLU A 27 5.65 9.32 17.37
N ASN A 28 6.53 8.36 17.05
CA ASN A 28 7.79 8.64 16.36
C ASN A 28 7.72 8.51 14.83
N SER A 29 6.52 8.40 14.28
CA SER A 29 6.28 8.00 12.89
C SER A 29 6.77 9.01 11.84
N CYS A 30 6.78 10.29 12.18
CA CYS A 30 7.06 11.37 11.24
C CYS A 30 8.36 12.12 11.51
N ILE A 31 9.16 11.67 12.49
CA ILE A 31 10.38 12.37 12.94
C ILE A 31 11.40 12.56 11.81
N TYR A 32 11.49 11.59 10.90
CA TYR A 32 12.42 11.59 9.78
C TYR A 32 11.72 11.91 8.45
N PHE A 33 10.61 12.64 8.49
CA PHE A 33 9.84 12.99 7.31
C PHE A 33 9.99 14.49 7.05
N PRO A 34 10.32 14.92 5.81
CA PRO A 34 10.35 14.15 4.56
C PRO A 34 11.69 13.44 4.24
N GLU A 35 12.72 13.56 5.08
CA GLU A 35 14.10 13.13 4.78
C GLU A 35 14.24 11.63 4.48
N GLY A 36 13.35 10.80 5.02
CA GLY A 36 13.31 9.35 4.80
C GLY A 36 12.58 8.91 3.53
N LEU A 37 11.89 9.82 2.83
CA LEU A 37 11.17 9.50 1.59
C LEU A 37 12.05 8.86 0.50
N PRO A 38 13.25 9.41 0.19
CA PRO A 38 14.12 8.81 -0.82
C PRO A 38 14.54 7.38 -0.49
N ILE A 39 14.72 7.06 0.80
CA ILE A 39 15.08 5.70 1.24
C ILE A 39 13.90 4.75 1.03
N MET A 40 12.68 5.15 1.41
CA MET A 40 11.49 4.32 1.21
C MET A 40 11.22 4.04 -0.28
N LEU A 41 11.41 5.03 -1.15
CA LEU A 41 11.27 4.86 -2.60
C LEU A 41 12.33 3.94 -3.18
N ARG A 42 13.59 4.06 -2.72
CA ARG A 42 14.67 3.14 -3.10
C ARG A 42 14.34 1.70 -2.72
N GLU A 43 13.91 1.48 -1.47
CA GLU A 43 13.52 0.15 -1.01
C GLU A 43 12.33 -0.43 -1.79
N LEU A 44 11.38 0.42 -2.18
CA LEU A 44 10.24 0.03 -3.02
C LEU A 44 10.72 -0.41 -4.41
N ARG A 45 11.65 0.33 -5.03
CA ARG A 45 12.29 -0.05 -6.31
C ARG A 45 13.07 -1.36 -6.18
N GLU A 46 13.82 -1.54 -5.10
CA GLU A 46 14.57 -2.78 -4.85
C GLU A 46 13.65 -3.99 -4.67
N ALA A 47 12.52 -3.83 -3.99
CA ALA A 47 11.52 -4.90 -3.91
C ALA A 47 10.89 -5.20 -5.27
N PHE A 48 10.59 -4.16 -6.07
CA PHE A 48 10.06 -4.36 -7.41
C PHE A 48 11.05 -5.10 -8.33
N ASN A 49 12.34 -4.77 -8.24
CA ASN A 49 13.37 -5.43 -9.04
C ASN A 49 13.42 -6.95 -8.85
N ARG A 50 12.99 -7.47 -7.69
CA ARG A 50 12.91 -8.93 -7.45
C ARG A 50 11.82 -9.62 -8.27
N VAL A 51 10.78 -8.88 -8.67
CA VAL A 51 9.65 -9.43 -9.43
C VAL A 51 9.60 -8.97 -10.88
N LYS A 52 10.36 -7.91 -11.22
CA LYS A 52 10.35 -7.25 -12.53
C LYS A 52 10.49 -8.22 -13.70
N ILE A 53 11.55 -9.05 -13.70
CA ILE A 53 11.84 -9.98 -14.81
C ILE A 53 10.68 -10.97 -15.02
N PHE A 54 10.10 -11.49 -13.94
CA PHE A 54 9.00 -12.45 -14.01
C PHE A 54 7.76 -11.85 -14.69
N PHE A 55 7.36 -10.64 -14.30
CA PHE A 55 6.17 -10.01 -14.86
C PHE A 55 6.41 -9.44 -16.26
N GLN A 56 7.58 -8.85 -16.52
CA GLN A 56 7.93 -8.35 -17.85
C GLN A 56 8.05 -9.46 -18.91
N ALA A 57 8.57 -10.64 -18.54
CA ALA A 57 8.64 -11.77 -19.47
C ALA A 57 7.26 -12.36 -19.82
N LYS A 58 6.24 -12.11 -18.99
CA LYS A 58 4.86 -12.59 -19.19
C LYS A 58 3.94 -11.53 -19.79
N ASP A 59 4.34 -10.27 -19.75
CA ASP A 59 3.64 -9.19 -20.42
C ASP A 59 3.90 -9.27 -21.93
N GLN A 60 2.84 -9.54 -22.69
CA GLN A 60 2.85 -9.67 -24.14
C GLN A 60 2.17 -8.47 -24.83
N LEU A 61 1.93 -7.40 -24.08
CA LEU A 61 1.20 -6.23 -24.54
C LEU A 61 2.16 -5.06 -24.76
N ASP A 62 2.14 -4.48 -25.96
CA ASP A 62 2.98 -3.34 -26.31
C ASP A 62 2.34 -1.98 -25.94
N ASN A 63 1.02 -1.95 -25.69
CA ASN A 63 0.32 -0.73 -25.29
C ASN A 63 0.62 -0.39 -23.83
N MET A 64 0.59 0.88 -23.44
CA MET A 64 0.79 1.27 -22.03
C MET A 64 -0.52 1.14 -21.24
N LEU A 65 -0.48 0.58 -20.02
CA LEU A 65 -1.63 0.58 -19.11
C LEU A 65 -1.67 1.86 -18.26
N LEU A 66 -0.53 2.26 -17.70
CA LEU A 66 -0.35 3.49 -16.94
C LEU A 66 -0.10 4.67 -17.89
N SER A 67 -1.15 5.15 -18.55
CA SER A 67 -1.06 6.17 -19.61
C SER A 67 -0.52 7.53 -19.15
N THR A 68 -0.11 8.35 -20.12
CA THR A 68 0.29 9.75 -19.89
C THR A 68 -0.79 10.59 -19.19
N SER A 69 -2.07 10.31 -19.44
CA SER A 69 -3.18 10.98 -18.75
C SER A 69 -3.17 10.72 -17.23
N LEU A 70 -2.67 9.56 -16.77
CA LEU A 70 -2.49 9.30 -15.35
C LEU A 70 -1.40 10.19 -14.75
N LEU A 71 -0.29 10.39 -15.47
CA LEU A 71 0.79 11.28 -15.03
C LEU A 71 0.30 12.74 -14.95
N GLU A 72 -0.49 13.18 -15.92
CA GLU A 72 -1.11 14.51 -15.91
C GLU A 72 -2.02 14.68 -14.68
N ASP A 73 -2.84 13.68 -14.34
CA ASP A 73 -3.66 13.70 -13.14
C ASP A 73 -2.81 13.75 -11.86
N PHE A 74 -1.69 13.00 -11.80
CA PHE A 74 -0.76 12.99 -10.67
C PHE A 74 -0.08 14.34 -10.45
N THR A 75 0.25 15.05 -11.53
CA THR A 75 0.92 16.36 -11.48
C THR A 75 -0.07 17.53 -11.44
N GLY A 76 -1.36 17.25 -11.63
CA GLY A 76 -2.44 18.24 -11.60
C GLY A 76 -3.08 18.44 -10.22
N TYR A 77 -4.22 19.13 -10.22
CA TYR A 77 -4.99 19.43 -9.01
C TYR A 77 -5.61 18.19 -8.34
N LEU A 78 -5.71 17.07 -9.07
CA LEU A 78 -6.19 15.77 -8.59
C LEU A 78 -5.06 14.84 -8.15
N GLY A 79 -3.81 15.32 -8.05
CA GLY A 79 -2.66 14.45 -7.84
C GLY A 79 -2.74 13.58 -6.60
N CYS A 80 -3.30 14.12 -5.52
CA CYS A 80 -3.55 13.33 -4.32
C CYS A 80 -4.53 12.18 -4.56
N GLN A 81 -5.66 12.46 -5.22
CA GLN A 81 -6.75 11.53 -5.47
C GLN A 81 -6.25 10.39 -6.33
N ALA A 82 -5.62 10.76 -7.45
CA ALA A 82 -5.06 9.83 -8.39
C ALA A 82 -4.01 8.92 -7.72
N LEU A 83 -3.09 9.48 -6.93
CA LEU A 83 -2.10 8.69 -6.19
C LEU A 83 -2.74 7.77 -5.15
N SER A 84 -3.64 8.29 -4.31
CA SER A 84 -4.29 7.52 -3.25
C SER A 84 -5.06 6.32 -3.80
N GLU A 85 -5.82 6.54 -4.88
CA GLU A 85 -6.59 5.48 -5.52
C GLU A 85 -5.73 4.48 -6.28
N MET A 86 -4.66 4.92 -6.95
CA MET A 86 -3.74 3.99 -7.62
C MET A 86 -3.01 3.09 -6.62
N ILE A 87 -2.55 3.64 -5.49
CA ILE A 87 -1.97 2.83 -4.43
C ILE A 87 -2.98 1.78 -3.95
N GLN A 88 -4.24 2.20 -3.73
CA GLN A 88 -5.28 1.29 -3.28
C GLN A 88 -5.57 0.20 -4.32
N PHE A 89 -5.70 0.58 -5.58
CA PHE A 89 -5.89 -0.34 -6.70
C PHE A 89 -4.78 -1.39 -6.76
N TYR A 90 -3.51 -1.00 -6.66
CA TYR A 90 -2.41 -1.97 -6.63
C TYR A 90 -2.50 -2.93 -5.45
N LEU A 91 -2.77 -2.43 -4.25
CA LEU A 91 -2.81 -3.23 -3.03
C LEU A 91 -4.02 -4.18 -2.96
N GLU A 92 -5.18 -3.76 -3.48
CA GLU A 92 -6.45 -4.49 -3.31
C GLU A 92 -6.84 -5.31 -4.55
N GLU A 93 -6.45 -4.89 -5.75
CA GLU A 93 -6.92 -5.48 -7.00
C GLU A 93 -5.82 -6.16 -7.82
N VAL A 94 -4.60 -5.63 -7.80
CA VAL A 94 -3.49 -6.14 -8.63
C VAL A 94 -2.65 -7.15 -7.86
N MET A 95 -2.10 -6.77 -6.72
CA MET A 95 -1.15 -7.59 -5.96
C MET A 95 -1.74 -8.93 -5.48
N PRO A 96 -2.98 -9.00 -4.97
CA PRO A 96 -3.57 -10.28 -4.58
C PRO A 96 -3.68 -11.28 -5.75
N LYS A 97 -3.91 -10.78 -6.97
CA LYS A 97 -3.95 -11.60 -8.19
C LYS A 97 -2.53 -11.91 -8.72
N ALA A 98 -1.55 -11.06 -8.43
CA ALA A 98 -0.15 -11.28 -8.77
C ALA A 98 0.50 -12.35 -7.86
N GLU A 99 0.13 -12.39 -6.59
CA GLU A 99 0.56 -13.42 -5.62
C GLU A 99 0.17 -14.84 -6.04
N SER A 100 -0.95 -15.00 -6.75
CA SER A 100 -1.42 -16.30 -7.22
C SER A 100 -0.71 -16.80 -8.49
N GLN A 101 0.18 -16.00 -9.09
CA GLN A 101 0.86 -16.34 -10.35
C GLN A 101 2.02 -17.32 -10.20
N GLY A 102 2.44 -17.63 -8.96
CA GLY A 102 3.43 -18.67 -8.67
C GLY A 102 3.89 -18.67 -7.21
N PRO A 103 4.25 -19.83 -6.64
CA PRO A 103 4.73 -19.92 -5.26
C PRO A 103 6.02 -19.13 -5.04
N ASP A 104 6.93 -19.14 -6.03
CA ASP A 104 8.24 -18.49 -5.93
C ASP A 104 8.17 -16.95 -6.01
N ILE A 105 7.09 -16.39 -6.57
CA ILE A 105 6.94 -14.93 -6.70
C ILE A 105 6.14 -14.34 -5.53
N LYS A 106 5.30 -15.15 -4.88
CA LYS A 106 4.37 -14.71 -3.84
C LYS A 106 5.02 -13.90 -2.72
N GLU A 107 6.11 -14.42 -2.15
CA GLU A 107 6.82 -13.73 -1.06
C GLU A 107 7.35 -12.36 -1.50
N HIS A 108 7.86 -12.27 -2.73
CA HIS A 108 8.39 -11.03 -3.28
C HIS A 108 7.28 -10.01 -3.59
N VAL A 109 6.12 -10.46 -4.09
CA VAL A 109 4.94 -9.60 -4.28
C VAL A 109 4.42 -9.09 -2.92
N ASN A 110 4.34 -9.96 -1.91
CA ASN A 110 3.94 -9.57 -0.55
C ASN A 110 4.88 -8.50 0.02
N SER A 111 6.20 -8.71 -0.13
CA SER A 111 7.21 -7.75 0.32
C SER A 111 7.05 -6.39 -0.37
N LEU A 112 6.79 -6.39 -1.68
CA LEU A 112 6.51 -5.19 -2.45
C LEU A 112 5.26 -4.46 -1.94
N GLY A 113 4.18 -5.19 -1.70
CA GLY A 113 2.92 -4.66 -1.17
C GLY A 113 3.08 -4.04 0.22
N GLU A 114 3.79 -4.69 1.13
CA GLU A 114 4.02 -4.14 2.48
C GLU A 114 4.87 -2.86 2.46
N LYS A 115 5.85 -2.75 1.55
CA LYS A 115 6.59 -1.49 1.33
C LYS A 115 5.69 -0.38 0.79
N LEU A 116 4.85 -0.69 -0.21
CA LEU A 116 3.90 0.29 -0.76
C LEU A 116 2.88 0.76 0.28
N LYS A 117 2.36 -0.16 1.08
CA LYS A 117 1.45 0.13 2.21
C LYS A 117 2.12 0.98 3.28
N THR A 118 3.38 0.70 3.61
CA THR A 118 4.17 1.51 4.54
C THR A 118 4.35 2.93 4.01
N LEU A 119 4.69 3.09 2.73
CA LEU A 119 4.78 4.39 2.07
C LEU A 119 3.45 5.14 2.15
N ARG A 120 2.33 4.51 1.77
CA ARG A 120 0.97 5.08 1.87
C ARG A 120 0.67 5.60 3.27
N LEU A 121 0.96 4.80 4.30
CA LEU A 121 0.71 5.14 5.69
C LEU A 121 1.53 6.37 6.12
N ARG A 122 2.81 6.45 5.74
CA ARG A 122 3.65 7.62 6.01
C ARG A 122 3.12 8.88 5.33
N LEU A 123 2.76 8.80 4.05
CA LEU A 123 2.20 9.93 3.30
C LEU A 123 0.85 10.43 3.85
N ARG A 124 0.01 9.53 4.36
CA ARG A 124 -1.27 9.91 5.00
C ARG A 124 -1.07 10.55 6.37
N ARG A 125 -0.18 10.01 7.19
CA ARG A 125 0.02 10.46 8.58
C ARG A 125 0.89 11.71 8.69
N CYS A 126 1.92 11.82 7.86
CA CYS A 126 2.92 12.89 7.95
C CYS A 126 2.59 14.01 6.96
N HIS A 127 2.45 15.24 7.46
CA HIS A 127 2.24 16.47 6.67
C HIS A 127 1.02 16.49 5.72
N ARG A 128 0.08 15.53 5.84
CA ARG A 128 -1.10 15.39 4.98
C ARG A 128 -0.72 15.45 3.49
N PHE A 129 0.26 14.66 3.06
CA PHE A 129 0.61 14.52 1.64
C PHE A 129 -0.49 13.84 0.83
N LEU A 130 -1.43 13.15 1.50
CA LEU A 130 -2.63 12.58 0.89
C LEU A 130 -3.92 13.04 1.62
N PRO A 131 -4.36 14.31 1.50
CA PRO A 131 -5.52 14.83 2.25
C PRO A 131 -6.90 14.55 1.59
N CYS A 132 -6.95 13.88 0.45
CA CYS A 132 -8.10 13.89 -0.46
C CYS A 132 -9.13 12.76 -0.21
N GLU A 133 -10.38 13.03 -0.57
CA GLU A 133 -11.54 12.12 -0.43
C GLU A 133 -12.34 11.89 -1.75
N ASN A 134 -11.89 12.46 -2.87
CA ASN A 134 -12.59 12.41 -4.17
C ASN A 134 -11.98 11.39 -5.14
N LYS A 135 -12.74 11.03 -6.20
CA LYS A 135 -12.32 10.09 -7.25
C LYS A 135 -11.61 10.76 -8.45
N SER A 136 -10.62 10.11 -9.08
CA SER A 136 -9.94 10.51 -10.32
C SER A 136 -10.48 9.76 -11.54
N ALA A 137 -10.76 10.50 -12.62
CA ALA A 137 -11.22 9.93 -13.88
C ALA A 137 -10.13 9.11 -14.59
N ALA A 138 -8.86 9.53 -14.53
CA ALA A 138 -7.75 8.77 -15.12
C ALA A 138 -7.58 7.41 -14.42
N VAL A 139 -7.75 7.37 -13.09
CA VAL A 139 -7.70 6.11 -12.35
C VAL A 139 -8.83 5.17 -12.75
N GLU A 140 -10.03 5.67 -12.97
CA GLU A 140 -11.15 4.84 -13.47
C GLU A 140 -10.88 4.29 -14.89
N GLN A 141 -10.20 5.05 -15.76
CA GLN A 141 -9.78 4.56 -17.07
C GLN A 141 -8.77 3.41 -16.94
N VAL A 142 -7.78 3.53 -16.05
CA VAL A 142 -6.80 2.46 -15.79
C VAL A 142 -7.48 1.22 -15.23
N LYS A 143 -8.39 1.37 -14.26
CA LYS A 143 -9.18 0.25 -13.71
C LYS A 143 -9.99 -0.44 -14.82
N SER A 144 -10.65 0.34 -15.67
CA SER A 144 -11.45 -0.19 -16.79
C SER A 144 -10.57 -0.97 -17.78
N ALA A 145 -9.42 -0.42 -18.16
CA ALA A 145 -8.47 -1.08 -19.05
C ALA A 145 -7.92 -2.36 -18.42
N PHE A 146 -7.55 -2.34 -17.15
CA PHE A 146 -7.10 -3.53 -16.42
C PHE A 146 -8.15 -4.65 -16.42
N ILE A 147 -9.41 -4.33 -16.15
CA ILE A 147 -10.52 -5.31 -16.18
C ILE A 147 -10.68 -5.91 -17.58
N GLN A 148 -10.59 -5.10 -18.63
CA GLN A 148 -10.69 -5.56 -20.02
C GLN A 148 -9.54 -6.50 -20.42
N LEU A 149 -8.36 -6.34 -19.81
CA LEU A 149 -7.19 -7.19 -20.06
C LEU A 149 -7.25 -8.55 -19.34
N GLN A 150 -8.21 -8.78 -18.44
CA GLN A 150 -8.38 -10.04 -17.69
C GLN A 150 -7.05 -10.46 -17.03
N ASP A 151 -6.65 -11.73 -17.15
CA ASP A 151 -5.40 -12.25 -16.55
C ASP A 151 -4.14 -11.52 -17.06
N LYS A 152 -4.16 -11.03 -18.31
CA LYS A 152 -3.05 -10.24 -18.86
C LYS A 152 -2.88 -8.90 -18.15
N GLY A 153 -3.97 -8.36 -17.60
CA GLY A 153 -3.96 -7.12 -16.83
C GLY A 153 -3.02 -7.19 -15.63
N VAL A 154 -2.93 -8.35 -14.97
CA VAL A 154 -2.03 -8.57 -13.83
C VAL A 154 -0.58 -8.45 -14.25
N TYR A 155 -0.19 -9.15 -15.33
CA TYR A 155 1.18 -9.08 -15.84
C TYR A 155 1.54 -7.67 -16.29
N LYS A 156 0.59 -7.00 -16.95
CA LYS A 156 0.75 -5.63 -17.43
C LYS A 156 0.91 -4.60 -16.32
N ALA A 157 0.03 -4.63 -15.32
CA ALA A 157 0.10 -3.71 -14.21
C ALA A 157 1.38 -3.91 -13.37
N MET A 158 1.82 -5.16 -13.21
CA MET A 158 3.05 -5.47 -12.49
C MET A 158 4.30 -5.18 -13.32
N SER A 159 4.29 -5.36 -14.65
CA SER A 159 5.43 -5.03 -15.52
C SER A 159 5.70 -3.53 -15.57
N GLU A 160 4.66 -2.70 -15.41
CA GLU A 160 4.69 -1.24 -15.39
C GLU A 160 4.82 -0.63 -13.98
N PHE A 161 5.11 -1.43 -12.94
CA PHE A 161 5.17 -0.90 -11.58
C PHE A 161 6.30 0.12 -11.36
N ASP A 162 7.39 0.08 -12.14
CA ASP A 162 8.42 1.13 -12.10
C ASP A 162 7.93 2.48 -12.64
N ILE A 163 7.08 2.47 -13.67
CA ILE A 163 6.37 3.67 -14.14
C ILE A 163 5.52 4.24 -13.00
N PHE A 164 4.79 3.39 -12.30
CA PHE A 164 4.02 3.83 -11.14
C PHE A 164 4.90 4.48 -10.06
N ILE A 165 6.05 3.87 -9.73
CA ILE A 165 7.01 4.47 -8.77
C ILE A 165 7.50 5.86 -9.27
N ASN A 166 7.79 6.01 -10.56
CA ASN A 166 8.19 7.31 -11.11
C ASN A 166 7.08 8.36 -10.89
N TYR A 167 5.82 7.99 -11.09
CA TYR A 167 4.69 8.91 -10.88
C TYR A 167 4.56 9.31 -9.40
N ILE A 168 4.81 8.39 -8.46
CA ILE A 168 4.88 8.72 -7.03
C ILE A 168 5.99 9.75 -6.78
N GLU A 169 7.18 9.55 -7.34
CA GLU A 169 8.33 10.45 -7.18
C GLU A 169 8.03 11.86 -7.72
N ASP A 170 7.38 11.96 -8.87
CA ASP A 170 6.98 13.24 -9.47
C ASP A 170 5.99 13.99 -8.57
N TYR A 171 4.95 13.29 -8.08
CA TYR A 171 3.98 13.87 -7.14
C TYR A 171 4.65 14.38 -5.86
N LEU A 172 5.51 13.58 -5.25
CA LEU A 172 6.20 13.95 -4.01
C LEU A 172 7.14 15.13 -4.22
N THR A 173 7.86 15.15 -5.33
CA THR A 173 8.75 16.26 -5.70
C THR A 173 7.95 17.57 -5.85
N MET A 174 6.79 17.52 -6.50
CA MET A 174 5.90 18.68 -6.61
C MET A 174 5.43 19.16 -5.23
N ARG A 175 5.02 18.25 -4.35
CA ARG A 175 4.51 18.58 -3.00
C ARG A 175 5.59 19.05 -2.02
N MET A 176 6.86 18.77 -2.28
CA MET A 176 7.98 19.24 -1.46
C MET A 176 8.51 20.61 -1.90
N LYS A 177 8.24 21.04 -3.14
CA LYS A 177 8.70 22.33 -3.69
C LYS A 177 7.72 23.48 -3.41
N ASN A 178 6.46 23.17 -3.11
CA ASN A 178 5.38 24.11 -2.78
C ASN A 178 5.10 24.11 -1.29
#